data_AF-A0A9P6HUN7-F1
#
_entry.id   AF-A0A9P6HUN7-F1
#
_cell.length_a   1.000
_cell.length_b   1.000
_cell.length_c   1.000
_cell.angle_alpha   90.00
_cell.angle_beta   90.00
_cell.angle_gamma   90.00
#
_symmetry.space_group_name_H-M   'P 1'
#
loop_
_entity.id
_entity.type
_entity.pdbx_description
1 polymer ?
#
loop_
_entity_poly.entity_id
_entity_poly.type
_entity_poly.pdbx_seq_one_letter_code
_entity_poly.pdbx_strand_id
1 'polypeptide(L)'
;WLWLRKWVVLRDNILSIHKDSHTLHPSLTIPLRDITKAERIYLTPYCLLLETKDKRVYLSFMSYEELSTWRGEIHSRSPLSNHTRFVPRAHVDTDSRGFT
;
A
#
# COMPACT_ATOMS: atom_id res chain seq x y z
N TRP A 1 -14.57 15.48 -9.73
CA TRP A 1 -13.85 14.23 -9.41
C TRP A 1 -14.92 13.22 -9.07
N LEU A 2 -15.14 12.21 -9.92
CA LEU A 2 -16.27 11.28 -9.81
C LEU A 2 -15.81 10.00 -9.13
N TRP A 3 -16.39 9.69 -7.96
CA TRP A 3 -16.17 8.41 -7.29
C TRP A 3 -17.02 7.34 -7.97
N LEU A 4 -16.37 6.30 -8.46
CA LEU A 4 -17.02 5.19 -9.15
C LEU A 4 -17.01 3.96 -8.26
N ARG A 5 -18.14 3.26 -8.18
CA ARG A 5 -18.18 1.92 -7.61
C ARG A 5 -17.31 1.00 -8.47
N LYS A 6 -16.38 0.30 -7.84
CA LYS A 6 -15.47 -0.67 -8.46
C LYS A 6 -15.43 -1.94 -7.64
N TRP A 7 -15.06 -3.03 -8.29
CA TRP A 7 -14.81 -4.29 -7.62
C TRP A 7 -13.31 -4.41 -7.33
N VAL A 8 -12.94 -4.42 -6.05
CA VAL A 8 -11.54 -4.44 -5.61
C VAL A 8 -11.22 -5.81 -5.04
N VAL A 9 -10.14 -6.42 -5.49
CA VAL A 9 -9.68 -7.74 -5.04
C VAL A 9 -8.26 -7.62 -4.52
N LEU A 10 -8.09 -7.94 -3.23
CA LEU A 10 -6.79 -8.08 -2.59
C LEU A 10 -6.39 -9.56 -2.59
N ARG A 11 -5.21 -9.84 -3.15
CA ARG A 11 -4.56 -11.16 -3.10
C ARG A 11 -3.23 -11.02 -2.35
N ASP A 12 -2.50 -12.12 -2.18
CA ASP A 12 -1.27 -12.15 -1.36
C ASP A 12 -0.22 -11.10 -1.74
N ASN A 13 -0.02 -10.86 -3.05
CA ASN A 13 1.02 -9.95 -3.55
C ASN A 13 0.50 -8.82 -4.43
N ILE A 14 -0.81 -8.78 -4.69
CA ILE A 14 -1.40 -7.90 -5.71
C ILE A 14 -2.77 -7.37 -5.23
N LEU A 15 -2.97 -6.06 -5.40
CA LEU A 15 -4.28 -5.41 -5.37
C LEU A 15 -4.76 -5.16 -6.81
N SER A 16 -5.99 -5.57 -7.12
CA SER A 16 -6.55 -5.39 -8.46
C SER A 16 -7.92 -4.72 -8.40
N ILE A 17 -8.18 -3.80 -9.34
CA ILE A 17 -9.42 -3.05 -9.45
C ILE A 17 -10.08 -3.38 -10.78
N HIS A 18 -11.30 -3.88 -10.70
CA HIS A 18 -12.14 -4.30 -11.82
C HIS A 18 -13.31 -3.35 -11.97
N LYS A 19 -13.91 -3.31 -13.16
CA LYS A 19 -15.13 -2.52 -13.39
C LYS A 19 -16.28 -3.02 -12.51
N ASP A 20 -16.43 -4.34 -12.43
CA ASP A 20 -17.44 -5.07 -11.66
C ASP A 20 -16.94 -6.50 -11.35
N SER A 21 -17.76 -7.31 -10.68
CA SER A 21 -17.45 -8.69 -10.29
C SER A 21 -17.39 -9.69 -11.45
N HIS A 22 -17.89 -9.34 -12.64
CA HIS A 22 -17.95 -10.22 -13.81
C HIS A 22 -16.79 -9.95 -14.78
N THR A 23 -16.08 -8.84 -14.59
CA THR A 23 -14.97 -8.45 -15.44
C THR A 23 -13.77 -9.36 -15.19
N LEU A 24 -13.31 -10.07 -16.22
CA LEU A 24 -12.15 -10.97 -16.13
C LEU A 24 -10.82 -10.23 -15.99
N HIS A 25 -10.69 -9.08 -16.64
CA HIS A 25 -9.44 -8.30 -16.68
C HIS A 25 -9.51 -7.07 -15.78
N PRO A 26 -8.52 -6.88 -14.91
CA PRO A 26 -8.47 -5.70 -14.06
C PRO A 26 -8.20 -4.44 -14.87
N SER A 27 -8.91 -3.37 -14.54
CA SER A 27 -8.62 -2.02 -15.04
C SER A 27 -7.35 -1.43 -14.44
N LEU A 28 -6.97 -1.88 -13.24
CA LEU A 28 -5.72 -1.50 -12.58
C LEU A 28 -5.21 -2.67 -11.74
N THR A 29 -3.91 -2.90 -11.80
CA THR A 29 -3.20 -3.89 -11.00
C THR A 29 -2.03 -3.20 -10.30
N ILE A 30 -1.93 -3.37 -8.99
CA ILE A 30 -0.89 -2.78 -8.15
C ILE A 30 -0.21 -3.92 -7.38
N PRO A 31 1.07 -4.20 -7.64
CA PRO A 31 1.85 -5.09 -6.78
C PRO A 31 1.97 -4.47 -5.37
N LEU A 32 1.67 -5.24 -4.32
CA LEU A 32 1.71 -4.72 -2.94
C LEU A 32 3.11 -4.29 -2.51
N ARG A 33 4.15 -4.92 -3.08
CA ARG A 33 5.55 -4.50 -2.91
C ARG A 33 5.84 -3.08 -3.38
N ASP A 34 5.03 -2.53 -4.30
CA ASP A 34 5.22 -1.20 -4.86
C ASP A 34 4.46 -0.12 -4.06
N ILE A 35 3.65 -0.52 -3.08
CA ILE A 35 2.91 0.40 -2.21
C ILE A 35 3.88 0.97 -1.16
N THR A 36 4.06 2.28 -1.22
CA THR A 36 4.94 3.06 -0.34
C THR A 36 4.16 3.81 0.74
N LYS A 37 2.83 3.90 0.62
CA LYS A 37 1.97 4.53 1.63
C LYS A 37 0.56 3.96 1.59
N ALA A 38 -0.02 3.71 2.76
CA ALA A 38 -1.41 3.31 2.92
C ALA A 38 -2.00 4.01 4.16
N GLU A 39 -2.70 5.13 3.97
CA GLU A 39 -3.19 5.96 5.08
C GLU A 39 -4.63 6.42 4.89
N ARG A 40 -5.30 6.66 6.02
CA ARG A 40 -6.63 7.27 6.00
C ARG A 40 -6.51 8.77 5.70
N ILE A 41 -7.36 9.26 4.80
CA ILE A 41 -7.49 10.68 4.50
C ILE A 41 -8.97 11.13 4.58
N TYR A 42 -9.21 12.44 4.48
CA TYR A 42 -10.54 13.05 4.68
C TYR A 42 -11.12 13.68 3.39
N LEU A 43 -10.86 13.07 2.22
CA LEU A 43 -11.48 13.49 0.96
C LEU A 43 -12.95 13.04 0.83
N THR A 44 -13.29 11.91 1.43
CA THR A 44 -14.63 11.28 1.45
C THR A 44 -14.71 10.41 2.71
N PRO A 45 -15.91 10.06 3.23
CA PRO A 45 -16.03 9.12 4.33
C PRO A 45 -15.27 7.82 4.06
N TYR A 46 -14.53 7.36 5.08
CA TYR A 46 -13.76 6.11 5.03
C TYR A 46 -12.83 6.02 3.81
N CYS A 47 -12.09 7.09 3.53
CA CYS A 47 -11.13 7.15 2.43
C CYS A 47 -9.75 6.63 2.82
N LEU A 48 -9.22 5.71 2.01
CA LEU A 48 -7.85 5.20 2.06
C LEU A 48 -7.08 5.69 0.83
N LEU A 49 -5.97 6.38 1.09
CA LEU A 49 -4.96 6.72 0.09
C LEU A 49 -3.94 5.59 0.01
N LEU A 50 -3.75 5.06 -1.20
CA LEU A 50 -2.65 4.19 -1.55
C LEU A 50 -1.70 4.95 -2.47
N GLU A 51 -0.45 5.09 -2.06
CA GLU A 51 0.60 5.63 -2.91
C GLU A 51 1.56 4.52 -3.33
N THR A 52 1.90 4.52 -4.61
CA THR A 52 3.06 3.82 -5.16
C THR A 52 4.08 4.86 -5.60
N LYS A 53 5.22 4.41 -6.15
CA LYS A 53 6.23 5.31 -6.72
C LYS A 53 5.69 6.17 -7.86
N ASP A 54 4.77 5.63 -8.65
CA ASP A 54 4.34 6.24 -9.91
C ASP A 54 2.90 6.76 -9.87
N LYS A 55 2.09 6.30 -8.91
CA LYS A 55 0.63 6.52 -8.90
C LYS A 55 0.08 6.68 -7.49
N ARG A 56 -1.05 7.40 -7.42
CA ARG A 56 -1.87 7.50 -6.20
C ARG A 56 -3.28 7.02 -6.52
N VAL A 57 -3.82 6.18 -5.65
CA VAL A 57 -5.17 5.63 -5.76
C VAL A 57 -5.93 5.92 -4.49
N TYR A 58 -7.18 6.32 -4.64
CA TYR A 58 -8.07 6.60 -3.53
C TYR A 58 -9.20 5.58 -3.53
N LEU A 59 -9.41 4.92 -2.40
CA LEU A 59 -10.51 3.99 -2.17
C LEU A 59 -11.42 4.56 -1.09
N SER A 60 -12.73 4.45 -1.27
CA SER A 60 -13.73 4.82 -0.27
C SER A 60 -14.49 3.57 0.14
N PHE A 61 -14.61 3.31 1.43
CA PHE A 61 -15.29 2.13 1.97
C PHE A 61 -16.66 2.48 2.56
N MET A 62 -17.46 1.46 2.89
CA MET A 62 -18.80 1.67 3.45
C MET A 62 -18.77 1.92 4.97
N SER A 63 -17.70 1.49 5.66
CA SER A 63 -17.55 1.64 7.10
C SER A 63 -16.10 1.87 7.52
N TYR A 64 -15.92 2.33 8.77
CA TYR A 64 -14.60 2.45 9.39
C TYR A 64 -13.93 1.08 9.59
N GLU A 65 -14.72 0.05 9.87
CA GLU A 65 -14.25 -1.32 10.03
C GLU A 65 -13.66 -1.85 8.72
N GLU A 66 -14.37 -1.71 7.61
CA GLU A 66 -13.84 -2.08 6.29
C GLU A 66 -12.54 -1.34 5.99
N LEU A 67 -12.51 -0.01 6.16
CA LEU A 67 -11.28 0.75 5.94
C LEU A 67 -10.13 0.22 6.80
N SER A 68 -10.39 -0.08 8.07
CA SER A 68 -9.37 -0.53 9.01
C SER A 68 -8.84 -1.91 8.65
N THR A 69 -9.73 -2.85 8.31
CA THR A 69 -9.38 -4.19 7.82
C THR A 69 -8.57 -4.09 6.54
N TRP A 70 -9.05 -3.38 5.53
CA TRP A 70 -8.33 -3.21 4.25
C TRP A 70 -6.96 -2.55 4.44
N ARG A 71 -6.87 -1.52 5.28
CA ARG A 71 -5.60 -0.88 5.61
C ARG A 71 -4.63 -1.84 6.29
N GLY A 72 -5.09 -2.61 7.28
CA GLY A 72 -4.26 -3.58 8.00
C GLY A 72 -3.75 -4.70 7.08
N GLU A 73 -4.64 -5.23 6.25
CA GLU A 73 -4.38 -6.29 5.28
C GLU A 73 -3.41 -5.85 4.16
N ILE A 74 -3.49 -4.60 3.71
CA ILE A 74 -2.51 -4.02 2.78
C ILE A 74 -1.18 -3.78 3.49
N HIS A 75 -1.21 -3.23 4.70
CA HIS A 75 0.00 -2.91 5.46
C HIS A 75 0.81 -4.17 5.79
N SER A 76 0.16 -5.27 6.20
CA SER A 76 0.81 -6.53 6.56
C SER A 76 1.53 -7.18 5.38
N ARG A 77 0.95 -7.09 4.16
CA ARG A 77 1.48 -7.67 2.92
C ARG A 77 2.43 -6.76 2.14
N SER A 78 2.45 -5.47 2.46
CA SER A 78 3.32 -4.49 1.81
C SER A 78 4.62 -4.32 2.59
N PRO A 79 5.70 -3.78 1.99
CA PRO A 79 6.97 -3.52 2.67
C PRO A 79 6.83 -2.55 3.86
N LEU A 80 5.70 -1.85 3.93
CA LEU A 80 5.25 -1.04 5.06
C LEU A 80 5.29 -1.79 6.39
N SER A 81 4.97 -3.09 6.42
CA SER A 81 5.05 -3.91 7.63
C SER A 81 6.46 -4.02 8.20
N ASN A 82 7.50 -3.81 7.38
CA ASN A 82 8.90 -3.94 7.78
C ASN A 82 9.53 -2.63 8.27
N HIS A 83 8.87 -1.48 8.13
CA HIS A 83 9.43 -0.18 8.56
C HIS A 83 9.35 0.07 10.08
N THR A 84 8.85 -0.87 10.88
CA THR A 84 9.12 -0.93 12.32
C THR A 84 10.45 -1.62 12.66
N ARG A 85 11.15 -2.20 11.68
CA ARG A 85 12.51 -2.68 11.90
C ARG A 85 13.46 -1.50 11.71
N PHE A 86 13.77 -0.86 12.83
CA PHE A 86 14.93 0.02 13.00
C PHE A 86 16.05 -0.45 12.08
N VAL A 87 16.42 0.39 11.12
CA VAL A 87 17.71 0.31 10.45
C VAL A 87 18.59 1.27 11.22
N PRO A 88 19.46 0.83 12.15
CA PRO A 88 20.57 1.68 12.56
C PRO A 88 21.36 1.94 11.29
N ARG A 89 21.29 3.16 10.75
CA ARG A 89 22.30 3.66 9.82
C ARG A 89 23.61 3.70 10.59
N ALA A 90 24.38 2.62 10.54
CA ALA A 90 25.79 2.64 10.81
C ALA A 90 26.50 2.14 9.55
N HIS A 91 26.63 3.05 8.57
CA HIS A 91 27.80 2.99 7.71
C HIS A 91 28.95 3.47 8.61
N VAL A 92 29.59 2.52 9.30
CA VAL A 92 30.88 2.76 9.95
C VAL A 92 31.91 2.22 8.97
N ASP A 93 32.35 3.08 8.07
CA ASP A 93 33.67 2.90 7.45
C ASP A 93 34.68 3.14 8.57
N THR A 94 35.28 2.08 9.09
CA THR A 94 36.52 2.22 9.86
C THR A 94 37.67 1.83 8.95
N ASP A 95 38.11 2.77 8.11
CA ASP A 95 39.53 2.77 7.74
C ASP A 95 40.30 3.33 8.94
N SER A 96 41.10 2.47 9.57
CA SER A 96 42.30 2.91 10.27
C SER A 96 43.26 1.74 10.41
N ARG A 97 44.18 1.68 9.43
CA ARG A 97 45.62 1.40 9.61
C ARG A 97 46.03 0.03 10.14
N GLY A 98 46.66 -0.73 9.24
CA GLY A 98 47.50 -1.85 9.61
C GLY A 98 48.66 -1.45 10.53
N PHE A 99 49.08 -2.41 11.35
CA PHE A 99 50.41 -2.47 11.91
C PHE A 99 50.85 -3.94 11.91
N THR A 100 51.93 -4.16 11.14
CA THR A 100 53.03 -5.14 11.28
C THR A 100 52.78 -6.47 11.96
#